data_AF-A0AA49GPI1-F1
#
_entry.id   AF-A0AA49GPI1-F1
#
_cell.length_a   1.000
_cell.length_b   1.000
_cell.length_c   1.000
_cell.angle_alpha   90.00
_cell.angle_beta   90.00
_cell.angle_gamma   90.00
#
_symmetry.space_group_name_H-M   'P 1'
#
loop_
_entity.id
_entity.type
_entity.pdbx_description
1 polymer ?
#
loop_
_entity_poly.entity_id
_entity_poly.type
_entity_poly.pdbx_seq_one_letter_code
_entity_poly.pdbx_strand_id
1 'polypeptide(L)'
;MIIEDKLNSFLSENKFNDEAWQEKGLIPAPRATVDLMVETIKRITDEAKRAHLEGKSKNSIKKLLINNIENLQNEGQFDTEEQDFLTDLVCELASILDIKLEDPADNWFHPNEAIDRVEQKCNHCGFKLITWIQSKTKQINYWSWDIVECNKCGGVNLLSLDPHTQKCVGHGYEFVKQLNKNKYDQEAALEILNKMKGKTGR
;
A
#
# COMPACT_ATOMS: atom_id res chain seq x y z
N MET A 1 21.84 -12.44 18.39
CA MET A 1 20.89 -13.31 17.68
C MET A 1 21.40 -13.48 16.26
N ILE A 2 21.70 -14.70 15.84
CA ILE A 2 22.21 -14.98 14.48
C ILE A 2 21.04 -14.79 13.50
N ILE A 3 21.33 -14.49 12.23
CA ILE A 3 20.29 -14.24 11.20
C ILE A 3 19.28 -15.40 11.14
N GLU A 4 19.75 -16.64 11.29
CA GLU A 4 18.89 -17.82 11.30
C GLU A 4 17.86 -17.79 12.45
N ASP A 5 18.25 -17.41 13.65
CA ASP A 5 17.32 -17.28 14.79
C ASP A 5 16.27 -16.20 14.50
N LYS A 6 16.65 -15.09 13.86
CA LYS A 6 15.73 -14.03 13.45
C LYS A 6 14.72 -14.52 12.41
N LEU A 7 15.17 -15.29 11.42
CA LEU A 7 14.29 -15.86 10.39
C LEU A 7 13.34 -16.91 10.97
N ASN A 8 13.81 -17.73 11.90
CA ASN A 8 12.95 -18.69 12.60
C ASN A 8 11.91 -17.98 13.48
N SER A 9 12.31 -16.90 14.18
CA SER A 9 11.38 -16.05 14.94
C SER A 9 10.33 -15.42 14.03
N PHE A 10 10.76 -14.87 12.89
CA PHE A 10 9.88 -14.29 11.89
C PHE A 10 8.81 -15.29 11.40
N LEU A 11 9.14 -16.57 11.23
CA LEU A 11 8.15 -17.60 10.86
C LEU A 11 7.21 -18.02 11.99
N SER A 12 7.64 -17.88 13.25
CA SER A 12 6.87 -18.32 14.41
C SER A 12 5.80 -17.33 14.87
N GLU A 13 5.92 -16.06 14.44
CA GLU A 13 4.97 -15.01 14.78
C GLU A 13 3.65 -15.18 14.02
N ASN A 14 2.53 -15.00 14.72
CA ASN A 14 1.22 -14.93 14.07
C ASN A 14 1.05 -13.57 13.39
N LYS A 15 1.47 -13.46 12.13
CA LYS A 15 1.53 -12.20 11.37
C LYS A 15 0.19 -11.71 10.81
N PHE A 16 -0.85 -12.55 10.83
CA PHE A 16 -2.14 -12.26 10.20
C PHE A 16 -3.29 -12.26 11.23
N ASN A 17 -3.02 -11.86 12.46
CA ASN A 17 -4.06 -11.63 13.48
C ASN A 17 -4.83 -10.33 13.20
N ASP A 18 -6.04 -10.21 13.75
CA ASP A 18 -6.93 -9.07 13.49
C ASP A 18 -6.27 -7.73 13.85
N GLU A 19 -5.45 -7.69 14.90
CA GLU A 19 -4.71 -6.50 15.29
C GLU A 19 -3.71 -6.04 14.21
N ALA A 20 -3.00 -6.98 13.57
CA ALA A 20 -2.03 -6.68 12.51
C ALA A 20 -2.69 -6.09 11.25
N TRP A 21 -3.91 -6.54 10.91
CA TRP A 21 -4.71 -5.94 9.84
C TRP A 21 -5.19 -4.53 10.22
N GLN A 22 -5.65 -4.34 11.46
CA GLN A 22 -6.09 -3.03 11.96
C GLN A 22 -4.95 -2.00 12.00
N GLU A 23 -3.74 -2.39 12.42
CA GLU A 23 -2.57 -1.50 12.44
C GLU A 23 -2.20 -0.98 11.05
N LYS A 24 -2.54 -1.74 9.99
CA LYS A 24 -2.35 -1.36 8.59
C LYS A 24 -3.56 -0.62 8.00
N GLY A 25 -4.67 -0.53 8.73
CA GLY A 25 -5.93 0.04 8.25
C GLY A 25 -6.57 -0.81 7.14
N LEU A 26 -6.41 -2.14 7.22
CA LEU A 26 -6.92 -3.11 6.25
C LEU A 26 -8.02 -3.98 6.86
N ILE A 27 -8.88 -4.56 6.03
CA ILE A 27 -9.93 -5.49 6.46
C ILE A 27 -9.34 -6.91 6.50
N PRO A 28 -9.50 -7.67 7.60
CA PRO A 28 -9.02 -9.05 7.67
C PRO A 28 -9.57 -9.92 6.53
N ALA A 29 -8.66 -10.55 5.80
CA ALA A 29 -9.00 -11.47 4.73
C ALA A 29 -9.74 -12.72 5.26
N PRO A 30 -10.52 -13.42 4.41
CA PRO A 30 -11.12 -14.70 4.77
C PRO A 30 -10.07 -15.72 5.22
N ARG A 31 -10.45 -16.62 6.14
CA ARG A 31 -9.51 -17.59 6.73
C ARG A 31 -8.72 -18.39 5.69
N ALA A 32 -9.38 -18.84 4.62
CA ALA A 32 -8.74 -19.59 3.55
C ALA A 32 -7.64 -18.77 2.84
N THR A 33 -7.88 -17.46 2.63
CA THR A 33 -6.87 -16.57 2.06
C THR A 33 -5.72 -16.36 3.03
N VAL A 34 -6.01 -16.14 4.32
CA VAL A 34 -4.97 -16.03 5.35
C VAL A 34 -4.07 -17.27 5.41
N ASP A 35 -4.65 -18.47 5.33
CA ASP A 35 -3.87 -19.70 5.32
C ASP A 35 -2.94 -19.76 4.07
N LEU A 36 -3.41 -19.32 2.90
CA LEU A 36 -2.58 -19.20 1.68
C LEU A 36 -1.48 -18.14 1.83
N MET A 37 -1.77 -17.00 2.46
CA MET A 37 -0.80 -15.93 2.74
C MET A 37 0.31 -16.44 3.68
N VAL A 38 -0.05 -17.22 4.71
CA VAL A 38 0.90 -17.87 5.63
C VAL A 38 1.84 -18.81 4.89
N GLU A 39 1.30 -19.68 4.02
CA GLU A 39 2.10 -20.59 3.22
C GLU A 39 3.03 -19.83 2.27
N THR A 40 2.54 -18.74 1.68
CA THR A 40 3.28 -17.90 0.75
C THR A 40 4.46 -17.22 1.43
N ILE A 41 4.25 -16.55 2.57
CA ILE A 41 5.36 -15.89 3.27
C ILE A 41 6.37 -16.91 3.81
N LYS A 42 5.90 -18.10 4.23
CA LYS A 42 6.77 -19.19 4.64
C LYS A 42 7.67 -19.64 3.49
N ARG A 43 7.11 -19.89 2.30
CA ARG A 43 7.87 -20.27 1.11
C ARG A 43 8.94 -19.23 0.76
N ILE A 44 8.58 -17.95 0.72
CA ILE A 44 9.52 -16.86 0.41
C ILE A 44 10.64 -16.80 1.44
N THR A 45 10.31 -16.94 2.73
CA THR A 45 11.29 -16.95 3.81
C THR A 45 12.24 -18.14 3.72
N ASP A 46 11.73 -19.34 3.42
CA ASP A 46 12.54 -20.55 3.26
C ASP A 46 13.49 -20.44 2.04
N GLU A 47 13.03 -19.85 0.94
CA GLU A 47 13.87 -19.55 -0.23
C GLU A 47 15.00 -18.56 0.11
N ALA A 48 14.67 -17.45 0.79
CA ALA A 48 15.65 -16.45 1.19
C ALA A 48 16.65 -16.99 2.22
N LYS A 49 16.17 -17.77 3.19
CA LYS A 49 17.00 -18.45 4.19
C LYS A 49 17.99 -19.39 3.52
N ARG A 50 17.52 -20.23 2.58
CA ARG A 50 18.38 -21.15 1.83
C ARG A 50 19.43 -20.40 1.02
N ALA A 51 19.04 -19.35 0.29
CA ALA A 51 19.98 -18.55 -0.48
C ALA A 51 21.05 -17.90 0.43
N HIS A 52 20.67 -17.45 1.63
CA HIS A 52 21.61 -16.94 2.62
C HIS A 52 22.59 -18.01 3.10
N LEU A 53 22.09 -19.20 3.47
CA LEU A 53 22.91 -20.32 3.95
C LEU A 53 23.85 -20.88 2.87
N GLU A 54 23.45 -20.83 1.60
CA GLU A 54 24.30 -21.16 0.45
C GLU A 54 25.36 -20.09 0.12
N GLY A 55 25.43 -18.99 0.88
CA GLY A 55 26.39 -17.92 0.67
C GLY A 55 26.12 -17.08 -0.58
N LYS A 56 24.85 -17.02 -1.05
CA LYS A 56 24.49 -16.14 -2.17
C LYS A 56 24.72 -14.68 -1.77
N SER A 57 25.09 -13.86 -2.75
CA SER A 57 25.29 -12.42 -2.53
C SER A 57 23.99 -11.73 -2.12
N LYS A 58 24.10 -10.65 -1.34
CA LYS A 58 22.94 -9.79 -0.99
C LYS A 58 22.17 -9.31 -2.22
N ASN A 59 22.85 -9.01 -3.33
CA ASN A 59 22.18 -8.63 -4.58
C ASN A 59 21.38 -9.78 -5.19
N SER A 60 21.88 -11.01 -5.11
CA SER A 60 21.16 -12.20 -5.58
C SER A 60 19.90 -12.44 -4.77
N ILE A 61 19.99 -12.31 -3.44
CA ILE A 61 18.84 -12.44 -2.54
C ILE A 61 17.86 -11.28 -2.76
N LYS A 62 18.34 -10.05 -2.95
CA LYS A 62 17.50 -8.89 -3.32
C LYS A 62 16.67 -9.16 -4.57
N LYS A 63 17.29 -9.68 -5.64
CA LYS A 63 16.56 -10.05 -6.87
C LYS A 63 15.53 -11.14 -6.62
N LEU A 64 15.84 -12.13 -5.80
CA LEU A 64 14.90 -13.19 -5.41
C LEU A 64 13.67 -12.61 -4.70
N LEU A 65 13.87 -11.68 -3.76
CA LEU A 65 12.77 -11.03 -3.03
C LEU A 65 11.92 -10.16 -3.96
N ILE A 66 12.54 -9.37 -4.84
CA ILE A 66 11.84 -8.55 -5.84
C ILE A 66 10.98 -9.43 -6.75
N ASN A 67 11.54 -10.51 -7.31
CA ASN A 67 10.78 -11.43 -8.16
C ASN A 67 9.59 -12.06 -7.43
N ASN A 68 9.74 -12.38 -6.14
CA ASN A 68 8.63 -12.90 -5.36
C ASN A 68 7.52 -11.85 -5.17
N ILE A 69 7.86 -10.59 -4.92
CA ILE A 69 6.89 -9.47 -4.85
C ILE A 69 6.17 -9.31 -6.19
N GLU A 70 6.91 -9.30 -7.31
CA GLU A 70 6.31 -9.20 -8.65
C GLU A 70 5.34 -10.36 -8.94
N ASN A 71 5.65 -11.58 -8.47
CA ASN A 71 4.76 -12.74 -8.64
C ASN A 71 3.47 -12.60 -7.82
N LEU A 72 3.56 -12.10 -6.58
CA LEU A 72 2.37 -11.85 -5.73
C LEU A 72 1.33 -10.97 -6.45
N GLN A 73 1.82 -10.00 -7.23
CA GLN A 73 1.00 -9.01 -7.92
C GLN A 73 0.42 -9.52 -9.25
N ASN A 74 1.15 -10.39 -9.94
CA ASN A 74 0.78 -10.86 -11.27
C ASN A 74 -0.10 -12.11 -11.26
N GLU A 75 -0.08 -12.92 -10.20
CA GLU A 75 -0.79 -14.20 -10.14
C GLU A 75 -2.30 -14.06 -9.85
N GLY A 76 -2.76 -12.87 -9.43
CA GLY A 76 -4.19 -12.59 -9.21
C GLY A 76 -4.84 -13.40 -8.08
N GLN A 77 -4.04 -14.08 -7.27
CA GLN A 77 -4.48 -14.93 -6.16
C GLN A 77 -4.83 -14.14 -4.90
N PHE A 78 -4.34 -12.90 -4.82
CA PHE A 78 -4.52 -11.97 -3.71
C PHE A 78 -5.12 -10.67 -4.23
N ASP A 79 -6.03 -10.08 -3.47
CA ASP A 79 -6.49 -8.72 -3.72
C ASP A 79 -5.42 -7.68 -3.35
N THR A 80 -5.75 -6.39 -3.51
CA THR A 80 -4.80 -5.30 -3.24
C THR A 80 -4.36 -5.25 -1.78
N GLU A 81 -5.27 -5.44 -0.82
CA GLU A 81 -4.94 -5.36 0.60
C GLU A 81 -4.03 -6.51 1.01
N GLU A 82 -4.33 -7.71 0.50
CA GLU A 82 -3.55 -8.93 0.74
C GLU A 82 -2.15 -8.84 0.11
N GLN A 83 -2.03 -8.30 -1.10
CA GLN A 83 -0.75 -8.06 -1.78
C GLN A 83 0.11 -7.05 -1.00
N ASP A 84 -0.47 -5.94 -0.55
CA ASP A 84 0.23 -4.92 0.22
C ASP A 84 0.74 -5.51 1.56
N PHE A 85 -0.11 -6.28 2.24
CA PHE A 85 0.26 -6.95 3.48
C PHE A 85 1.47 -7.87 3.28
N LEU A 86 1.41 -8.77 2.28
CA LEU A 86 2.50 -9.69 1.99
C LEU A 86 3.79 -8.96 1.60
N THR A 87 3.67 -7.87 0.85
CA THR A 87 4.81 -7.08 0.39
C THR A 87 5.52 -6.40 1.56
N ASP A 88 4.78 -5.89 2.55
CA ASP A 88 5.34 -5.37 3.80
C ASP A 88 6.13 -6.46 4.55
N LEU A 89 5.58 -7.67 4.64
CA LEU A 89 6.27 -8.79 5.28
C LEU A 89 7.56 -9.19 4.55
N VAL A 90 7.58 -9.12 3.21
CA VAL A 90 8.80 -9.35 2.44
C VAL A 90 9.84 -8.26 2.70
N CYS A 91 9.42 -7.01 2.95
CA CYS A 91 10.34 -5.92 3.33
C CYS A 91 10.90 -6.08 4.74
N GLU A 92 10.09 -6.56 5.69
CA GLU A 92 10.56 -6.96 7.03
C GLU A 92 11.62 -8.07 6.91
N LEU A 93 11.33 -9.10 6.11
CA LEU A 93 12.28 -10.19 5.82
C LEU A 93 13.59 -9.67 5.21
N ALA A 94 13.51 -8.76 4.24
CA ALA A 94 14.70 -8.14 3.64
C ALA A 94 15.54 -7.40 4.68
N SER A 95 14.89 -6.72 5.62
CA SER A 95 15.54 -5.99 6.71
C SER A 95 16.27 -6.93 7.67
N ILE A 96 15.71 -8.12 7.95
CA ILE A 96 16.40 -9.17 8.74
C ILE A 96 17.71 -9.61 8.06
N LEU A 97 17.72 -9.64 6.72
CA LEU A 97 18.87 -10.03 5.89
C LEU A 97 19.82 -8.86 5.58
N ASP A 98 19.57 -7.67 6.16
CA ASP A 98 20.33 -6.45 5.90
C ASP A 98 20.39 -6.11 4.39
N ILE A 99 19.21 -6.22 3.75
CA ILE A 99 18.95 -5.90 2.34
C ILE A 99 17.96 -4.74 2.29
N LYS A 100 18.35 -3.64 1.67
CA LYS A 100 17.45 -2.53 1.37
C LYS A 100 16.69 -2.81 0.07
N LEU A 101 15.39 -3.04 0.20
CA LEU A 101 14.47 -2.89 -0.92
C LEU A 101 14.03 -1.42 -0.97
N GLU A 102 13.82 -0.88 -2.16
CA GLU A 102 13.20 0.45 -2.30
C GLU A 102 11.74 0.37 -1.82
N ASP A 103 11.14 1.44 -1.34
CA ASP A 103 9.82 1.36 -0.67
C ASP A 103 8.75 0.75 -1.61
N PRO A 104 8.06 -0.33 -1.23
CA PRO A 104 6.96 -0.91 -2.00
C PRO A 104 5.92 0.07 -2.49
N ALA A 105 5.59 1.04 -1.63
CA ALA A 105 4.58 2.03 -1.94
C ALA A 105 4.99 2.90 -3.13
N ASP A 106 6.29 3.06 -3.39
CA ASP A 106 6.79 3.96 -4.42
C ASP A 106 6.87 3.33 -5.82
N ASN A 107 6.91 2.00 -5.91
CA ASN A 107 7.14 1.29 -7.18
C ASN A 107 6.26 0.07 -7.43
N TRP A 108 5.64 -0.55 -6.42
CA TRP A 108 5.11 -1.90 -6.59
C TRP A 108 3.59 -1.98 -6.68
N PHE A 109 2.80 -1.07 -6.09
CA PHE A 109 1.39 -0.97 -6.48
C PHE A 109 1.24 -0.18 -7.78
N HIS A 110 1.65 -0.73 -8.91
CA HIS A 110 1.33 -0.16 -10.23
C HIS A 110 0.17 -0.98 -10.80
N PRO A 111 -1.09 -0.49 -10.77
CA PRO A 111 -2.16 -1.20 -11.46
C PRO A 111 -1.72 -1.40 -12.91
N ASN A 112 -1.89 -2.60 -13.47
CA ASN A 112 -1.40 -2.96 -14.81
C ASN A 112 -1.87 -2.00 -15.92
N GLU A 113 -2.94 -1.23 -15.66
CA GLU A 113 -3.52 -0.24 -16.57
C GLU A 113 -3.13 1.22 -16.26
N ALA A 114 -2.29 1.48 -15.26
CA ALA A 114 -1.95 2.86 -14.90
C ALA A 114 -1.06 3.51 -15.98
N ILE A 115 -1.41 4.73 -16.35
CA ILE A 115 -0.71 5.55 -17.35
C ILE A 115 -0.01 6.75 -16.72
N ASP A 116 -0.35 7.10 -15.48
CA ASP A 116 0.18 8.23 -14.74
C ASP A 116 -0.13 8.06 -13.24
N ARG A 117 0.51 8.84 -12.37
CA ARG A 117 0.25 8.81 -10.93
C ARG A 117 0.38 10.19 -10.28
N VAL A 118 -0.44 10.43 -9.28
CA VAL A 118 -0.38 11.62 -8.41
C VAL A 118 -0.04 11.16 -7.01
N GLU A 119 0.96 11.79 -6.41
CA GLU A 119 1.41 11.50 -5.05
C GLU A 119 1.23 12.72 -4.16
N GLN A 120 0.71 12.50 -2.96
CA GLN A 120 0.70 13.51 -1.91
C GLN A 120 1.00 12.88 -0.55
N LYS A 121 1.45 13.70 0.40
CA LYS A 121 1.57 13.27 1.79
C LYS A 121 0.29 13.58 2.54
N CYS A 122 -0.11 12.68 3.44
CA CYS A 122 -1.15 12.96 4.42
C CYS A 122 -0.73 14.17 5.26
N ASN A 123 -1.58 15.18 5.31
CA ASN A 123 -1.34 16.43 6.03
C ASN A 123 -1.28 16.25 7.56
N HIS A 124 -1.65 15.07 8.07
CA HIS A 124 -1.65 14.74 9.50
C HIS A 124 -0.44 13.90 9.92
N CYS A 125 -0.19 12.78 9.24
CA CYS A 125 0.85 11.81 9.65
C CYS A 125 2.01 11.70 8.66
N GLY A 126 1.97 12.40 7.53
CA GLY A 126 3.00 12.31 6.49
C GLY A 126 2.99 11.02 5.66
N PHE A 127 2.05 10.09 5.92
CA PHE A 127 1.90 8.86 5.14
C PHE A 127 1.64 9.16 3.66
N LYS A 128 2.19 8.34 2.78
CA LYS A 128 2.08 8.54 1.33
C LYS A 128 0.69 8.14 0.85
N LEU A 129 0.06 9.03 0.10
CA LEU A 129 -1.24 8.83 -0.54
C LEU A 129 -1.00 8.85 -2.05
N ILE A 130 -1.43 7.81 -2.76
CA ILE A 130 -1.13 7.65 -4.18
C ILE A 130 -2.43 7.46 -4.95
N THR A 131 -2.59 8.23 -6.03
CA THR A 131 -3.67 8.05 -6.99
C THR A 131 -3.09 7.61 -8.33
N TRP A 132 -3.40 6.39 -8.76
CA TRP A 132 -2.99 5.86 -10.05
C TRP A 132 -4.05 6.17 -11.10
N ILE A 133 -3.68 6.89 -12.15
CA ILE A 133 -4.57 7.26 -13.24
C ILE A 133 -4.53 6.13 -14.28
N GLN A 134 -5.69 5.54 -14.56
CA GLN A 134 -5.83 4.44 -15.53
C GLN A 134 -6.26 4.92 -16.91
N SER A 135 -6.99 6.03 -16.99
CA SER A 135 -7.32 6.65 -18.27
C SER A 135 -7.54 8.15 -18.16
N LYS A 136 -7.21 8.86 -19.24
CA LYS A 136 -7.51 10.28 -19.43
C LYS A 136 -8.53 10.46 -20.55
N THR A 137 -9.41 11.44 -20.40
CA THR A 137 -10.38 11.88 -21.41
C THR A 137 -9.90 13.15 -22.11
N LYS A 138 -10.36 13.39 -23.35
CA LYS A 138 -10.13 14.67 -24.05
C LYS A 138 -11.03 15.79 -23.53
N GLN A 139 -12.10 15.44 -22.82
CA GLN A 139 -13.01 16.42 -22.22
C GLN A 139 -12.49 16.82 -20.85
N ILE A 140 -12.53 18.11 -20.54
CA ILE A 140 -12.16 18.57 -19.21
C ILE A 140 -13.26 18.18 -18.22
N ASN A 141 -12.92 17.27 -17.33
CA ASN A 141 -13.65 16.93 -16.13
C ASN A 141 -13.36 17.96 -15.03
N TYR A 142 -14.12 19.06 -15.02
CA TYR A 142 -14.05 20.09 -13.97
C TYR A 142 -14.59 19.64 -12.60
N TRP A 143 -14.79 18.33 -12.37
CA TRP A 143 -15.88 17.90 -11.50
C TRP A 143 -15.57 17.77 -10.01
N SER A 144 -14.31 17.83 -9.57
CA SER A 144 -14.09 17.57 -8.14
C SER A 144 -12.82 18.07 -7.46
N TRP A 145 -13.01 18.59 -6.25
CA TRP A 145 -12.09 18.33 -5.15
C TRP A 145 -12.52 17.03 -4.47
N ASP A 146 -11.63 16.07 -4.35
CA ASP A 146 -11.93 14.80 -3.69
C ASP A 146 -11.42 14.86 -2.25
N ILE A 147 -12.31 14.63 -1.28
CA ILE A 147 -11.95 14.46 0.12
C ILE A 147 -11.73 12.98 0.36
N VAL A 148 -10.57 12.66 0.90
CA VAL A 148 -10.15 11.28 1.20
C VAL A 148 -9.67 11.16 2.63
N GLU A 149 -9.83 9.98 3.21
CA GLU A 149 -9.41 9.65 4.56
C GLU A 149 -8.16 8.78 4.51
N CYS A 150 -7.12 9.15 5.26
CA CYS A 150 -5.88 8.39 5.28
C CYS A 150 -6.05 7.10 6.09
N ASN A 151 -5.83 5.95 5.46
CA ASN A 151 -5.98 4.62 6.09
C ASN A 151 -5.10 4.47 7.34
N LYS A 152 -3.95 5.16 7.38
CA LYS A 152 -3.02 5.09 8.52
C LYS A 152 -3.46 5.87 9.76
N CYS A 153 -4.18 6.97 9.61
CA CYS A 153 -4.43 7.88 10.76
C CYS A 153 -5.86 8.43 10.84
N GLY A 154 -6.76 8.05 9.93
CA GLY A 154 -8.10 8.64 9.83
C GLY A 154 -8.11 10.13 9.45
N GLY A 155 -6.94 10.71 9.16
CA GLY A 155 -6.80 12.12 8.82
C GLY A 155 -7.39 12.40 7.43
N VAL A 156 -8.27 13.40 7.33
CA VAL A 156 -8.87 13.80 6.06
C VAL A 156 -7.94 14.70 5.24
N ASN A 157 -7.87 14.45 3.94
CA ASN A 157 -7.04 15.15 2.97
C ASN A 157 -7.86 15.60 1.76
N LEU A 158 -7.42 16.68 1.12
CA LEU A 158 -8.01 17.17 -0.13
C LEU A 158 -7.11 16.76 -1.29
N LEU A 159 -7.62 15.92 -2.19
CA LEU A 159 -6.99 15.57 -3.45
C LEU A 159 -7.48 16.51 -4.56
N SER A 160 -6.53 16.95 -5.40
CA SER A 160 -6.83 17.59 -6.68
C SER A 160 -6.20 16.80 -7.80
N LEU A 161 -7.03 16.06 -8.52
CA LEU A 161 -6.60 15.30 -9.69
C LEU A 161 -6.55 16.18 -10.94
N ASP A 162 -5.80 15.72 -11.94
CA ASP A 162 -5.78 16.34 -13.27
C ASP A 162 -7.21 16.40 -13.83
N PRO A 163 -7.65 17.54 -14.39
CA PRO A 163 -8.99 17.69 -14.94
C PRO A 163 -9.33 16.74 -16.10
N HIS A 164 -8.39 16.02 -16.68
CA HIS A 164 -8.64 15.02 -17.72
C HIS A 164 -8.71 13.61 -17.17
N THR A 165 -8.56 13.41 -15.85
CA THR A 165 -8.68 12.09 -15.22
C THR A 165 -10.09 11.54 -15.43
N GLN A 166 -10.19 10.32 -15.99
CA GLN A 166 -11.46 9.63 -16.20
C GLN A 166 -11.62 8.44 -15.26
N LYS A 167 -10.57 7.63 -15.09
CA LYS A 167 -10.54 6.47 -14.21
C LYS A 167 -9.25 6.49 -13.39
N CYS A 168 -9.36 6.25 -12.09
CA CYS A 168 -8.22 6.16 -11.20
C CYS A 168 -8.48 5.20 -10.03
N VAL A 169 -7.40 4.76 -9.38
CA VAL A 169 -7.43 3.91 -8.19
C VAL A 169 -6.56 4.56 -7.12
N GLY A 170 -7.11 4.67 -5.91
CA GLY A 170 -6.39 5.20 -4.75
C GLY A 170 -5.66 4.10 -3.98
N HIS A 171 -4.53 4.46 -3.39
CA HIS A 171 -3.77 3.65 -2.44
C HIS A 171 -3.37 4.49 -1.23
N GLY A 172 -3.52 3.90 -0.04
CA GLY A 172 -3.25 4.55 1.24
C GLY A 172 -4.34 5.50 1.75
N TYR A 173 -5.49 5.54 1.08
CA TYR A 173 -6.66 6.32 1.50
C TYR A 173 -7.98 5.70 1.04
N GLU A 174 -9.05 6.04 1.74
CA GLU A 174 -10.43 5.79 1.34
C GLU A 174 -11.08 7.06 0.80
N PHE A 175 -11.95 6.91 -0.19
CA PHE A 175 -12.72 8.04 -0.72
C PHE A 175 -13.89 8.37 0.22
N VAL A 176 -13.97 9.63 0.67
CA VAL A 176 -15.03 10.10 1.56
C VAL A 176 -16.11 10.81 0.78
N LYS A 177 -15.72 11.84 0.01
CA LYS A 177 -16.70 12.71 -0.65
C LYS A 177 -16.10 13.51 -1.79
N GLN A 178 -16.92 13.76 -2.80
CA GLN A 178 -16.64 14.69 -3.90
C GLN A 178 -17.23 16.08 -3.66
N LEU A 179 -16.46 17.14 -3.95
CA LEU A 179 -16.93 18.54 -3.98
C LEU A 179 -16.82 19.13 -5.38
N ASN A 180 -17.96 19.51 -5.95
CA ASN A 180 -18.00 20.06 -7.31
C ASN A 180 -17.30 21.42 -7.41
N LYS A 181 -16.28 21.54 -8.29
CA LYS A 181 -15.50 22.78 -8.44
C LYS A 181 -16.30 23.97 -8.97
N ASN A 182 -17.45 23.76 -9.61
CA ASN A 182 -18.36 24.85 -10.01
C ASN A 182 -19.06 25.50 -8.81
N LYS A 183 -19.10 24.80 -7.67
CA LYS A 183 -19.75 25.26 -6.43
C LYS A 183 -18.77 25.66 -5.35
N TYR A 184 -17.57 25.06 -5.38
CA TYR A 184 -16.55 25.24 -4.35
C TYR A 184 -15.22 25.50 -5.03
N ASP A 185 -14.67 26.68 -4.82
CA ASP A 185 -13.26 26.93 -5.10
C ASP A 185 -12.38 26.19 -4.08
N GLN A 186 -11.06 26.33 -4.22
CA GLN A 186 -10.11 25.65 -3.36
C GLN A 186 -10.24 26.06 -1.88
N GLU A 187 -10.47 27.35 -1.61
CA GLU A 187 -10.60 27.86 -0.25
C GLU A 187 -11.85 27.29 0.42
N ALA A 188 -12.99 27.31 -0.27
CA ALA A 188 -14.24 26.74 0.21
C ALA A 188 -14.13 25.21 0.45
N ALA A 189 -13.39 24.51 -0.41
CA ALA A 189 -13.12 23.08 -0.22
C ALA A 189 -12.26 22.80 1.01
N LEU A 190 -11.24 23.63 1.25
CA LEU A 190 -10.39 23.55 2.46
C LEU A 190 -11.17 23.87 3.74
N GLU A 191 -12.12 24.81 3.70
CA GLU A 191 -13.01 25.07 4.84
C GLU A 191 -13.87 23.84 5.19
N ILE A 192 -14.41 23.16 4.17
CA ILE A 192 -15.19 21.93 4.37
C ILE A 192 -14.29 20.84 4.98
N LEU A 193 -13.08 20.67 4.47
CA LEU A 193 -12.09 19.75 5.01
C LEU A 193 -11.80 20.05 6.50
N ASN A 194 -11.56 21.32 6.84
CA ASN A 194 -11.27 21.74 8.21
C ASN A 194 -12.46 21.50 9.16
N LYS A 195 -13.70 21.67 8.69
CA LYS A 195 -14.91 21.33 9.47
C LYS A 195 -15.04 19.81 9.70
N MET A 196 -14.50 18.98 8.82
CA MET A 196 -14.49 17.52 8.99
C MET A 196 -13.42 17.05 9.98
N LYS A 197 -12.26 17.72 10.03
CA LYS A 197 -11.19 17.44 11.01
C LYS A 197 -11.67 17.53 12.47
N GLY A 198 -12.68 18.36 12.76
CA GLY A 198 -13.26 18.50 14.10
C GLY A 198 -14.27 17.41 14.50
N LYS A 199 -14.56 16.44 13.62
CA LYS A 199 -15.57 15.38 13.84
C LYS A 199 -14.98 13.97 13.95
N THR A 200 -13.74 13.77 13.52
CA THR A 200 -13.02 12.50 13.65
C THR A 200 -12.27 12.44 14.98
N GLY A 201 -13.04 12.41 16.07
CA GLY A 201 -12.59 11.91 17.36
C GLY A 201 -13.17 10.51 17.55
N ARG A 202 -12.45 9.50 17.06
CA ARG A 202 -12.59 8.10 17.50
C ARG A 202 -11.21 7.54 17.71
#